data_AF-A0A2S8FJ38-F1
#
_entry.id   AF-A0A2S8FJ38-F1
#
_cell.length_a   1.000
_cell.length_b   1.000
_cell.length_c   1.000
_cell.angle_alpha   90.00
_cell.angle_beta   90.00
_cell.angle_gamma   90.00
#
_symmetry.space_group_name_H-M   'P 1'
#
loop_
_entity.id
_entity.type
_entity.pdbx_description
1 polymer ?
#
loop_
_entity_poly.entity_id
_entity_poly.type
_entity_poly.pdbx_seq_one_letter_code
_entity_poly.pdbx_strand_id
1 'polypeptide(L)'
;MIDTRELESPFRTPAADDDATIRELIGESTFELTQRITPLNYALLIQLGSWGGLIVLAGIARFQIDQEHFAMLFPAICLGIVVLIYAYGMWCLFRVSAPLQWPWHQTLLICGLGMIPLLGTIVLWQVTNNLRTMLTLAGVPFKEVWPDWKQLHRIAAEREELAGRDSLAAIPLSEWYHLVFCDNVDEVTKIEHSANPIPWIAVPSSLEDPAKLKATVTDRTADSRSRILAARQLLSISDEEVPEEILGIVFEATHKEGMYVVAIYSDGGMVSLRGQSEFRVLPPGSEGLAAQVQDVFAQVMKVRESFAPHYLARPRRPSPSEARITLLTAQGTRLSQASWKLFYKHPATRIVADAAVILVDQLYGFDPPRKDPESDLLTGQSTDIPQIWPAVYQHRASVQMAIVINTVATLATLLSGFIVVAIFYFGVILFCSYAVYRLMKSIGETSRGIIYAILQLVPVVNIFVLGLAHYHSDRLLQQNSRRDDV
;
A
#
# COMPACT_ATOMS: atom_id res chain seq x y z
N MET A 1 4.71 22.09 -29.99
CA MET A 1 3.89 21.65 -28.84
C MET A 1 4.84 20.88 -27.95
N ILE A 2 5.28 21.47 -26.85
CA ILE A 2 6.20 20.81 -25.90
C ILE A 2 5.34 19.83 -25.10
N ASP A 3 5.71 18.56 -25.11
CA ASP A 3 5.03 17.53 -24.32
C ASP A 3 5.28 17.83 -22.83
N THR A 4 4.27 18.35 -22.16
CA THR A 4 4.34 18.72 -20.73
C THR A 4 4.36 17.49 -19.81
N ARG A 5 4.33 16.26 -20.35
CA ARG A 5 4.43 15.02 -19.54
C ARG A 5 5.86 14.72 -19.10
N GLU A 6 6.90 15.28 -19.73
CA GLU A 6 8.31 15.11 -19.32
C GLU A 6 8.78 16.08 -18.21
N LEU A 7 7.89 16.93 -17.70
CA LEU A 7 8.18 17.86 -16.60
C LEU A 7 7.56 17.41 -15.26
N GLU A 8 6.91 16.25 -15.20
CA GLU A 8 6.55 15.66 -13.90
C GLU A 8 7.82 15.13 -13.24
N SER A 9 8.20 15.77 -12.15
CA SER A 9 9.31 15.38 -11.28
C SER A 9 9.32 13.86 -11.02
N PRO A 10 10.45 13.14 -11.22
CA PRO A 10 10.55 11.72 -10.91
C PRO A 10 10.40 11.43 -9.40
N PHE A 11 10.37 12.46 -8.56
CA PHE A 11 10.19 12.40 -7.11
C PHE A 11 8.70 12.38 -6.70
N ARG A 12 7.88 11.50 -7.28
CA ARG A 12 6.57 11.19 -6.67
C ARG A 12 6.81 10.18 -5.56
N THR A 13 6.61 10.62 -4.32
CA THR A 13 6.55 9.76 -3.14
C THR A 13 5.61 8.59 -3.43
N PRO A 14 5.99 7.32 -3.15
CA PRO A 14 5.01 6.26 -3.04
C PRO A 14 3.96 6.71 -2.04
N ALA A 15 2.68 6.60 -2.38
CA ALA A 15 1.67 6.67 -1.34
C ALA A 15 2.04 5.59 -0.32
N ALA A 16 2.28 5.97 0.93
CA ALA A 16 2.23 5.01 2.03
C ALA A 16 0.90 4.25 1.91
N ASP A 17 0.73 3.12 2.60
CA ASP A 17 -0.63 2.59 2.75
C ASP A 17 -1.43 3.65 3.51
N ASP A 18 -2.03 4.58 2.77
CA ASP A 18 -2.52 5.86 3.28
C ASP A 18 -3.61 5.62 4.34
N ASP A 19 -4.23 4.44 4.25
CA ASP A 19 -5.21 3.93 5.20
C ASP A 19 -4.60 3.63 6.57
N ALA A 20 -3.34 3.15 6.67
CA ALA A 20 -2.69 2.84 7.94
C ALA A 20 -2.41 4.11 8.76
N THR A 21 -1.84 5.14 8.13
CA THR A 21 -1.58 6.43 8.79
C THR A 21 -2.89 7.11 9.22
N ILE A 22 -3.95 6.98 8.41
CA ILE A 22 -5.27 7.48 8.80
C ILE A 22 -5.85 6.66 9.97
N ARG A 23 -5.76 5.33 9.96
CA ARG A 23 -6.23 4.49 11.09
C ARG A 23 -5.55 4.85 12.39
N GLU A 24 -4.25 5.12 12.36
CA GLU A 24 -3.52 5.62 13.54
C GLU A 24 -4.02 7.00 13.97
N LEU A 25 -4.30 7.89 13.01
CA LEU A 25 -4.74 9.26 13.27
C LEU A 25 -6.12 9.34 13.96
N ILE A 26 -7.14 8.66 13.43
CA ILE A 26 -8.54 8.78 13.87
C ILE A 26 -9.03 7.57 14.68
N GLY A 27 -8.23 6.51 14.76
CA GLY A 27 -8.58 5.23 15.37
C GLY A 27 -9.30 4.28 14.41
N GLU A 28 -9.09 2.98 14.62
CA GLU A 28 -9.63 1.91 13.75
C GLU A 28 -11.15 1.98 13.61
N SER A 29 -11.88 2.16 14.73
CA SER A 29 -13.35 2.21 14.71
C SER A 29 -13.87 3.41 13.94
N THR A 30 -13.27 4.60 14.11
CA THR A 30 -13.63 5.81 13.38
C THR A 30 -13.34 5.66 11.89
N PHE A 31 -12.20 5.05 11.54
CA PHE A 31 -11.84 4.75 10.15
C PHE A 31 -12.84 3.81 9.48
N GLU A 32 -13.21 2.70 10.15
CA GLU A 32 -14.23 1.79 9.66
C GLU A 32 -15.58 2.49 9.46
N LEU A 33 -16.02 3.29 10.43
CA LEU A 33 -17.26 4.08 10.31
C LEU A 33 -17.22 5.06 9.12
N THR A 34 -16.06 5.68 8.90
CA THR A 34 -15.82 6.60 7.77
C THR A 34 -15.91 5.89 6.42
N GLN A 35 -15.44 4.65 6.31
CA GLN A 35 -15.62 3.85 5.09
C GLN A 35 -17.08 3.42 4.89
N ARG A 36 -17.84 3.18 5.97
CA ARG A 36 -19.22 2.67 5.91
C ARG A 36 -20.28 3.76 5.71
N ILE A 37 -20.00 5.02 6.02
CA ILE A 37 -20.99 6.11 5.82
C ILE A 37 -21.27 6.37 4.34
N THR A 38 -20.30 6.15 3.45
CA THR A 38 -20.44 6.32 2.00
C THR A 38 -21.50 5.40 1.38
N PRO A 39 -21.44 4.06 1.52
CA PRO A 39 -22.51 3.19 1.01
C PRO A 39 -23.86 3.44 1.69
N LEU A 40 -23.88 3.90 2.95
CA LEU A 40 -25.12 4.25 3.65
C LEU A 40 -25.81 5.48 3.02
N ASN A 41 -25.05 6.54 2.70
CA ASN A 41 -25.52 7.70 1.95
C ASN A 41 -26.07 7.29 0.57
N TYR A 42 -25.38 6.40 -0.15
CA TYR A 42 -25.87 5.88 -1.43
C TYR A 42 -27.19 5.13 -1.28
N ALA A 43 -27.32 4.26 -0.28
CA ALA A 43 -28.57 3.55 -0.01
C ALA A 43 -29.73 4.51 0.26
N LEU A 44 -29.49 5.58 1.04
CA LEU A 44 -30.47 6.63 1.30
C LEU A 44 -30.89 7.36 0.01
N LEU A 45 -29.93 7.78 -0.82
CA LEU A 45 -30.20 8.46 -2.08
C LEU A 45 -30.97 7.57 -3.07
N ILE A 46 -30.62 6.29 -3.16
CA ILE A 46 -31.33 5.32 -4.02
C ILE A 46 -32.76 5.12 -3.52
N GLN A 47 -32.98 5.00 -2.20
CA GLN A 47 -34.33 4.91 -1.66
C GLN A 47 -35.15 6.17 -1.94
N LEU A 48 -34.60 7.36 -1.72
CA LEU A 48 -35.25 8.63 -2.06
C LEU A 48 -35.56 8.75 -3.56
N GLY A 49 -34.61 8.38 -4.42
CA GLY A 49 -34.80 8.34 -5.86
C GLY A 49 -35.86 7.33 -6.30
N SER A 50 -35.97 6.19 -5.60
CA SER A 50 -36.99 5.17 -5.89
C SER A 50 -38.40 5.66 -5.66
N TRP A 51 -38.62 6.53 -4.67
CA TRP A 51 -39.93 7.15 -4.43
C TRP A 51 -40.38 8.00 -5.63
N GLY A 52 -39.48 8.84 -6.15
CA GLY A 52 -39.75 9.60 -7.37
C GLY A 52 -39.91 8.70 -8.60
N GLY A 53 -39.05 7.70 -8.74
CA GLY A 53 -39.07 6.73 -9.84
C GLY A 53 -40.38 5.94 -9.90
N LEU A 54 -40.91 5.48 -8.77
CA LEU A 54 -42.18 4.76 -8.70
C LEU A 54 -43.36 5.63 -9.14
N ILE A 55 -43.37 6.93 -8.80
CA ILE A 55 -44.42 7.86 -9.25
C ILE A 55 -44.38 8.01 -10.77
N VAL A 56 -43.18 8.19 -11.35
CA VAL A 56 -43.01 8.30 -12.80
C VAL A 56 -43.41 7.01 -13.49
N LEU A 57 -42.95 5.86 -13.00
CA LEU A 57 -43.28 4.55 -13.53
C LEU A 57 -44.79 4.28 -13.47
N ALA A 58 -45.46 4.61 -12.35
CA ALA A 58 -46.91 4.50 -12.23
C ALA A 58 -47.65 5.40 -13.23
N GLY A 59 -47.11 6.60 -13.50
CA GLY A 59 -47.61 7.49 -14.55
C GLY A 59 -47.50 6.86 -15.94
N ILE A 60 -46.34 6.33 -16.30
CA ILE A 60 -46.11 5.63 -17.58
C ILE A 60 -47.05 4.43 -17.72
N ALA A 61 -47.19 3.64 -16.65
CA ALA A 61 -48.05 2.46 -16.67
C ALA A 61 -49.52 2.83 -16.97
N ARG A 62 -50.02 3.95 -16.45
CA ARG A 62 -51.37 4.42 -16.76
C ARG A 62 -51.60 4.68 -18.26
N PHE A 63 -50.57 5.07 -19.01
CA PHE A 63 -50.68 5.30 -20.45
C PHE A 63 -50.58 4.02 -21.29
N GLN A 64 -50.16 2.88 -20.71
CA GLN A 64 -49.97 1.61 -21.41
C GLN A 64 -50.93 0.50 -20.96
N ILE A 65 -51.97 0.85 -20.19
CA ILE A 65 -52.94 -0.08 -19.59
C ILE A 65 -53.67 -0.96 -20.61
N ASP A 66 -53.77 -0.55 -21.88
CA ASP A 66 -54.48 -1.33 -22.91
C ASP A 66 -53.78 -2.65 -23.28
N GLN A 67 -52.56 -2.91 -22.78
CA GLN A 67 -51.90 -4.21 -22.93
C GLN A 67 -51.98 -5.04 -21.65
N GLU A 68 -52.85 -6.07 -21.65
CA GLU A 68 -53.08 -6.96 -20.50
C GLU A 68 -51.80 -7.60 -19.93
N HIS A 69 -50.80 -7.89 -20.77
CA HIS A 69 -49.52 -8.44 -20.33
C HIS A 69 -48.66 -7.41 -19.56
N PHE A 70 -48.75 -6.14 -19.94
CA PHE A 70 -48.02 -5.07 -19.26
C PHE A 70 -48.58 -4.83 -17.86
N ALA A 71 -49.90 -4.91 -17.69
CA ALA A 71 -50.58 -4.76 -16.41
C ALA A 71 -50.16 -5.82 -15.37
N MET A 72 -49.81 -7.04 -15.79
CA MET A 72 -49.33 -8.11 -14.89
C MET A 72 -47.82 -8.03 -14.61
N LEU A 73 -47.01 -7.71 -15.62
CA LEU A 73 -45.55 -7.71 -15.48
C LEU A 73 -45.05 -6.47 -14.72
N PHE A 74 -45.68 -5.32 -14.93
CA PHE A 74 -45.22 -4.05 -14.39
C PHE A 74 -45.20 -4.02 -12.84
N PRO A 75 -46.25 -4.44 -12.10
CA PRO A 75 -46.22 -4.50 -10.65
C PRO A 75 -45.13 -5.44 -10.12
N ALA A 76 -44.89 -6.56 -10.79
CA ALA A 76 -43.85 -7.52 -10.40
C ALA A 76 -42.44 -6.92 -10.56
N ILE A 77 -42.19 -6.18 -11.64
CA ILE A 77 -40.93 -5.45 -11.84
C ILE A 77 -40.75 -4.37 -10.78
N CYS A 78 -41.77 -3.53 -10.55
CA CYS A 78 -41.72 -2.49 -9.52
C CYS A 78 -41.45 -3.08 -8.14
N LEU A 79 -42.13 -4.18 -7.77
CA LEU A 79 -41.91 -4.87 -6.51
C LEU A 79 -40.48 -5.42 -6.42
N GLY A 80 -39.97 -6.04 -7.47
CA GLY A 80 -38.60 -6.55 -7.51
C GLY A 80 -37.54 -5.46 -7.30
N ILE A 81 -37.70 -4.31 -7.98
CA ILE A 81 -36.83 -3.15 -7.82
C ILE A 81 -36.89 -2.63 -6.38
N VAL A 82 -38.08 -2.48 -5.81
CA VAL A 82 -38.25 -2.03 -4.42
C VAL A 82 -37.57 -3.01 -3.47
N VAL A 83 -37.80 -4.31 -3.59
CA VAL A 83 -37.18 -5.31 -2.71
C VAL A 83 -35.65 -5.24 -2.77
N LEU A 84 -35.05 -5.08 -3.96
CA LEU A 84 -33.59 -4.96 -4.10
C LEU A 84 -33.04 -3.69 -3.45
N ILE A 85 -33.72 -2.56 -3.64
CA ILE A 85 -33.32 -1.26 -3.06
C ILE A 85 -33.36 -1.31 -1.52
N TYR A 86 -34.40 -1.91 -0.95
CA TYR A 86 -34.55 -2.03 0.50
C TYR A 86 -33.60 -3.08 1.09
N ALA A 87 -33.35 -4.19 0.38
CA ALA A 87 -32.33 -5.16 0.78
C ALA A 87 -30.92 -4.56 0.82
N TYR A 88 -30.59 -3.67 -0.13
CA TYR A 88 -29.32 -2.94 -0.10
C TYR A 88 -29.22 -2.01 1.12
N GLY A 89 -30.30 -1.25 1.42
CA GLY A 89 -30.36 -0.42 2.63
C GLY A 89 -30.20 -1.22 3.92
N MET A 90 -30.85 -2.38 4.02
CA MET A 90 -30.71 -3.30 5.15
C MET A 90 -29.28 -3.82 5.29
N TRP A 91 -28.63 -4.20 4.18
CA TRP A 91 -27.24 -4.66 4.19
C TRP A 91 -26.27 -3.57 4.68
N CYS A 92 -26.48 -2.31 4.26
CA CYS A 92 -25.70 -1.17 4.76
C CYS A 92 -25.89 -0.93 6.26
N LEU A 93 -27.15 -0.96 6.75
CA LEU A 93 -27.45 -0.84 8.18
C LEU A 93 -26.79 -1.94 9.01
N PHE A 94 -26.82 -3.18 8.51
CA PHE A 94 -26.17 -4.33 9.15
C PHE A 94 -24.65 -4.15 9.22
N ARG A 95 -24.01 -3.66 8.16
CA ARG A 95 -22.55 -3.44 8.13
C ARG A 95 -22.08 -2.35 9.09
N VAL A 96 -22.93 -1.37 9.38
CA VAL A 96 -22.64 -0.27 10.31
C VAL A 96 -22.79 -0.69 11.77
N SER A 97 -23.58 -1.72 12.07
CA SER A 97 -23.88 -2.09 13.45
C SER A 97 -22.67 -2.64 14.22
N ALA A 98 -21.77 -3.36 13.54
CA ALA A 98 -20.56 -3.92 14.13
C ALA A 98 -19.59 -2.83 14.68
N PRO A 99 -19.15 -1.84 13.89
CA PRO A 99 -18.27 -0.78 14.40
C PRO A 99 -18.95 0.15 15.42
N LEU A 100 -20.29 0.26 15.39
CA LEU A 100 -21.05 0.96 16.44
C LEU A 100 -21.28 0.12 17.70
N GLN A 101 -20.85 -1.13 17.72
CA GLN A 101 -21.05 -2.08 18.81
C GLN A 101 -22.52 -2.21 19.23
N TRP A 102 -23.45 -2.13 18.26
CA TRP A 102 -24.85 -2.30 18.57
C TRP A 102 -25.13 -3.73 19.00
N PRO A 103 -25.89 -3.94 20.09
CA PRO A 103 -26.33 -5.26 20.46
C PRO A 103 -27.22 -5.86 19.36
N TRP A 104 -27.19 -7.19 19.24
CA TRP A 104 -27.86 -7.92 18.15
C TRP A 104 -29.35 -7.57 17.99
N HIS A 105 -30.09 -7.38 19.09
CA HIS A 105 -31.51 -7.03 19.06
C HIS A 105 -31.76 -5.64 18.47
N GLN A 106 -30.89 -4.65 18.72
CA GLN A 106 -30.97 -3.34 18.09
C GLN A 106 -30.64 -3.42 16.60
N THR A 107 -29.63 -4.21 16.23
CA THR A 107 -29.29 -4.46 14.82
C THR A 107 -30.49 -5.04 14.06
N LEU A 108 -31.13 -6.07 14.61
CA LEU A 108 -32.32 -6.69 14.01
C LEU A 108 -33.50 -5.71 13.92
N LEU A 109 -33.76 -4.95 14.99
CA LEU A 109 -34.84 -3.95 14.99
C LEU A 109 -34.61 -2.89 13.91
N ILE A 110 -33.42 -2.28 13.86
CA ILE A 110 -33.08 -1.23 12.90
C ILE A 110 -33.10 -1.77 11.47
N CYS A 111 -32.57 -2.97 11.22
CA CYS A 111 -32.63 -3.63 9.91
C CYS A 111 -34.07 -3.95 9.51
N GLY A 112 -34.90 -4.42 10.44
CA GLY A 112 -36.32 -4.72 10.21
C GLY A 112 -37.13 -3.47 9.87
N LEU A 113 -36.93 -2.37 10.61
CA LEU A 113 -37.51 -1.07 10.27
C LEU A 113 -36.98 -0.55 8.93
N GLY A 114 -35.71 -0.83 8.63
CA GLY A 114 -35.02 -0.57 7.36
C GLY A 114 -35.70 -1.19 6.13
N MET A 115 -36.47 -2.27 6.31
CA MET A 115 -37.19 -2.97 5.23
C MET A 115 -38.58 -2.41 4.95
N ILE A 116 -39.15 -1.61 5.86
CA ILE A 116 -40.49 -1.03 5.70
C ILE A 116 -40.37 0.23 4.83
N PRO A 117 -41.10 0.34 3.71
CA PRO A 117 -41.07 1.55 2.90
C PRO A 117 -41.42 2.81 3.71
N LEU A 118 -40.76 3.94 3.41
CA LEU A 118 -40.77 5.23 4.10
C LEU A 118 -40.03 5.19 5.43
N LEU A 119 -40.33 4.20 6.27
CA LEU A 119 -39.67 4.05 7.55
C LEU A 119 -38.17 3.74 7.39
N GLY A 120 -37.82 2.88 6.43
CA GLY A 120 -36.43 2.56 6.11
C GLY A 120 -35.64 3.77 5.63
N THR A 121 -36.30 4.67 4.88
CA THR A 121 -35.68 5.93 4.44
C THR A 121 -35.44 6.87 5.62
N ILE A 122 -36.39 6.97 6.56
CA ILE A 122 -36.24 7.76 7.80
C ILE A 122 -35.13 7.18 8.68
N VAL A 123 -35.08 5.85 8.83
CA VAL A 123 -34.05 5.16 9.62
C VAL A 123 -32.66 5.38 9.02
N LEU A 124 -32.49 5.19 7.70
CA LEU A 124 -31.24 5.46 7.02
C LEU A 124 -30.79 6.91 7.19
N TRP A 125 -31.72 7.87 7.05
CA TRP A 125 -31.43 9.29 7.27
C TRP A 125 -30.96 9.57 8.70
N GLN A 126 -31.64 9.03 9.71
CA GLN A 126 -31.29 9.22 11.11
C GLN A 126 -29.92 8.62 11.44
N VAL A 127 -29.65 7.38 11.02
CA VAL A 127 -28.36 6.71 11.25
C VAL A 127 -27.23 7.45 10.56
N THR A 128 -27.45 7.91 9.32
CA THR A 128 -26.46 8.68 8.56
C THR A 128 -26.13 10.01 9.23
N ASN A 129 -27.13 10.75 9.73
CA ASN A 129 -26.92 12.02 10.42
C ASN A 129 -26.18 11.83 11.75
N ASN A 130 -26.54 10.80 12.51
CA ASN A 130 -25.86 10.47 13.77
C ASN A 130 -24.40 10.10 13.53
N LEU A 131 -24.12 9.24 12.53
CA LEU A 131 -22.76 8.90 12.13
C LEU A 131 -21.95 10.11 11.69
N ARG A 132 -22.54 10.99 10.87
CA ARG A 132 -21.86 12.22 10.45
C ARG A 132 -21.47 13.08 11.65
N THR A 133 -22.39 13.23 12.61
CA THR A 133 -22.13 14.01 13.82
C THR A 133 -21.00 13.40 14.65
N MET A 134 -21.03 12.08 14.84
CA MET A 134 -19.98 11.35 15.56
C MET A 134 -18.61 11.47 14.86
N LEU A 135 -18.56 11.31 13.54
CA LEU A 135 -17.32 11.42 12.75
C LEU A 135 -16.77 12.85 12.73
N THR A 136 -17.63 13.87 12.63
CA THR A 136 -17.22 15.28 12.76
C THR A 136 -16.64 15.58 14.14
N LEU A 137 -17.24 15.04 15.21
CA LEU A 137 -16.69 15.17 16.58
C LEU A 137 -15.35 14.45 16.74
N ALA A 138 -15.11 13.37 15.99
CA ALA A 138 -13.83 12.67 15.93
C ALA A 138 -12.79 13.38 15.02
N GLY A 139 -13.11 14.55 14.46
CA GLY A 139 -12.20 15.33 13.63
C GLY A 139 -12.13 14.91 12.17
N VAL A 140 -13.05 14.05 11.69
CA VAL A 140 -13.11 13.67 10.28
C VAL A 140 -13.74 14.81 9.48
N PRO A 141 -13.04 15.39 8.48
CA PRO A 141 -13.59 16.45 7.65
C PRO A 141 -14.63 15.89 6.67
N PHE A 142 -15.69 16.67 6.42
CA PHE A 142 -16.74 16.32 5.46
C PHE A 142 -16.83 17.39 4.37
N LYS A 143 -16.97 16.93 3.12
CA LYS A 143 -17.38 17.76 1.98
C LYS A 143 -18.83 17.41 1.64
N GLU A 144 -19.75 18.30 2.01
CA GLU A 144 -21.20 18.11 1.91
C GLU A 144 -21.70 16.91 2.75
N VAL A 145 -21.87 15.76 2.12
CA VAL A 145 -22.39 14.52 2.74
C VAL A 145 -21.34 13.41 2.83
N TRP A 146 -20.17 13.60 2.20
CA TRP A 146 -19.11 12.60 2.07
C TRP A 146 -17.90 12.97 2.93
N PRO A 147 -17.17 11.99 3.50
CA PRO A 147 -15.86 12.25 4.10
C PRO A 147 -14.91 12.88 3.07
N ASP A 148 -14.24 13.97 3.43
CA ASP A 148 -13.19 14.57 2.61
C ASP A 148 -11.88 13.82 2.81
N TRP A 149 -11.78 12.66 2.16
CA TRP A 149 -10.58 11.82 2.22
C TRP A 149 -9.32 12.59 1.86
N LYS A 150 -9.39 13.49 0.86
CA LYS A 150 -8.24 14.29 0.45
C LYS A 150 -7.75 15.19 1.58
N GLN A 151 -8.66 15.83 2.32
CA GLN A 151 -8.28 16.62 3.49
C GLN A 151 -7.76 15.75 4.64
N LEU A 152 -8.35 14.58 4.85
CA LEU A 152 -7.90 13.64 5.90
C LEU A 152 -6.49 13.12 5.64
N HIS A 153 -6.16 12.74 4.39
CA HIS A 153 -4.80 12.38 3.98
C HIS A 153 -3.82 13.53 4.21
N ARG A 154 -4.22 14.78 3.91
CA ARG A 154 -3.38 15.94 4.16
C ARG A 154 -3.08 16.14 5.65
N ILE A 155 -4.08 16.01 6.52
CA ILE A 155 -3.90 16.13 7.98
C ILE A 155 -2.97 15.02 8.50
N ALA A 156 -3.15 13.79 8.00
CA ALA A 156 -2.29 12.66 8.36
C ALA A 156 -0.82 12.91 7.98
N ALA A 157 -0.58 13.34 6.74
CA ALA A 157 0.76 13.67 6.26
C ALA A 157 1.40 14.83 7.06
N GLU A 158 0.63 15.89 7.36
CA GLU A 158 1.12 17.02 8.16
C GLU A 158 1.51 16.60 9.59
N ARG A 159 0.78 15.64 10.20
CA ARG A 159 1.13 15.11 11.53
C ARG A 159 2.33 14.20 11.54
N GLU A 160 2.46 13.32 10.56
CA GLU A 160 3.63 12.44 10.42
C GLU A 160 4.90 13.29 10.22
N GLU A 161 4.80 14.35 9.42
CA GLU A 161 5.87 15.31 9.23
C GLU A 161 6.25 16.04 10.54
N LEU A 162 5.26 16.44 11.35
CA LEU A 162 5.50 17.07 12.65
C LEU A 162 6.11 16.11 13.69
N ALA A 163 5.62 14.87 13.75
CA ALA A 163 6.12 13.85 14.68
C ALA A 163 7.58 13.49 14.40
N GLY A 164 7.98 13.45 13.12
CA GLY A 164 9.38 13.28 12.73
C GLY A 164 10.26 14.51 13.00
N ARG A 165 9.68 15.72 12.92
CA ARG A 165 10.41 16.99 13.14
C ARG A 165 10.71 17.26 14.62
N ASP A 166 9.78 17.01 15.54
CA ASP A 166 9.92 17.52 16.92
C ASP A 166 11.06 16.88 17.74
N SER A 167 11.50 15.65 17.43
CA SER A 167 12.62 15.02 18.16
C SER A 167 14.00 15.20 17.49
N LEU A 168 14.04 15.54 16.20
CA LEU A 168 15.29 15.59 15.41
C LEU A 168 15.64 16.99 14.90
N ALA A 169 14.65 17.87 14.72
CA ALA A 169 14.86 19.24 14.24
C ALA A 169 15.44 20.17 15.31
N ALA A 170 15.46 19.75 16.58
CA ALA A 170 16.08 20.50 17.67
C ALA A 170 17.62 20.43 17.65
N ILE A 171 18.21 19.42 16.99
CA ILE A 171 19.66 19.23 16.89
C ILE A 171 20.17 20.14 15.76
N PRO A 172 21.00 21.16 16.05
CA PRO A 172 21.62 22.00 15.03
C PRO A 172 22.34 21.16 13.97
N LEU A 173 22.29 21.59 12.70
CA LEU A 173 22.96 20.88 11.60
C LEU A 173 24.45 20.62 11.89
N SER A 174 25.14 21.51 12.60
CA SER A 174 26.53 21.32 13.01
C SER A 174 26.74 20.09 13.90
N GLU A 175 25.79 19.76 14.77
CA GLU A 175 25.86 18.60 15.65
C GLU A 175 25.66 17.32 14.85
N TRP A 176 24.66 17.27 13.95
CA TRP A 176 24.49 16.16 13.00
C TRP A 176 25.75 15.86 12.20
N TYR A 177 26.44 16.92 11.78
CA TYR A 177 27.73 16.83 11.11
C TYR A 177 28.77 16.11 11.95
N HIS A 178 28.86 16.43 13.24
CA HIS A 178 29.83 15.79 14.13
C HIS A 178 29.55 14.30 14.31
N LEU A 179 28.28 13.93 14.36
CA LEU A 179 27.86 12.53 14.49
C LEU A 179 28.18 11.72 13.25
N VAL A 180 27.85 12.25 12.06
CA VAL A 180 28.08 11.56 10.77
C VAL A 180 29.56 11.32 10.54
N PHE A 181 30.40 12.31 10.86
CA PHE A 181 31.85 12.16 10.75
C PHE A 181 32.44 11.39 11.91
N CYS A 182 31.73 11.29 13.04
CA CYS A 182 32.16 10.69 14.30
C CYS A 182 33.36 11.40 14.94
N ASP A 183 33.47 12.73 14.77
CA ASP A 183 34.69 13.52 15.07
C ASP A 183 34.65 14.28 16.40
N ASN A 184 33.52 14.26 17.10
CA ASN A 184 33.38 14.83 18.43
C ASN A 184 32.59 13.89 19.34
N VAL A 185 33.26 13.36 20.36
CA VAL A 185 32.68 12.39 21.32
C VAL A 185 31.64 13.04 22.24
N ASP A 186 31.80 14.33 22.55
CA ASP A 186 30.87 15.06 23.41
C ASP A 186 29.48 15.15 22.77
N GLU A 187 29.42 15.34 21.44
CA GLU A 187 28.14 15.42 20.71
C GLU A 187 27.39 14.08 20.70
N VAL A 188 28.11 12.96 20.64
CA VAL A 188 27.47 11.63 20.68
C VAL A 188 26.89 11.37 22.07
N THR A 189 27.62 11.75 23.11
CA THR A 189 27.20 11.59 24.50
C THR A 189 25.91 12.38 24.79
N LYS A 190 25.75 13.59 24.25
CA LYS A 190 24.52 14.39 24.42
C LYS A 190 23.27 13.68 23.89
N ILE A 191 23.38 12.93 22.79
CA ILE A 191 22.25 12.27 22.14
C ILE A 191 21.85 11.00 22.86
N GLU A 192 22.83 10.23 23.34
CA GLU A 192 22.60 9.03 24.14
C GLU A 192 21.79 9.34 25.41
N HIS A 193 22.00 10.53 26.00
CA HIS A 193 21.29 10.99 27.21
C HIS A 193 20.01 11.78 26.92
N SER A 194 19.57 11.87 25.66
CA SER A 194 18.32 12.57 25.31
C SER A 194 17.09 11.77 25.74
N ALA A 195 15.95 12.44 25.91
CA ALA A 195 14.71 11.80 26.37
C ALA A 195 14.20 10.68 25.44
N ASN A 196 14.59 10.73 24.16
CA ASN A 196 14.29 9.74 23.13
C ASN A 196 15.60 9.37 22.41
N PRO A 197 16.43 8.50 22.99
CA PRO A 197 17.71 8.13 22.39
C PRO A 197 17.44 7.40 21.07
N ILE A 198 17.95 7.96 19.99
CA ILE A 198 17.95 7.29 18.69
C ILE A 198 18.96 6.15 18.81
N PRO A 199 18.65 4.93 18.34
CA PRO A 199 19.61 3.83 18.24
C PRO A 199 20.64 4.17 17.15
N TRP A 200 21.53 5.09 17.48
CA TRP A 200 22.52 5.69 16.61
C TRP A 200 23.84 4.96 16.77
N ILE A 201 24.56 5.18 17.87
CA ILE A 201 25.88 4.60 18.17
C ILE A 201 25.91 4.21 19.64
N ALA A 202 26.44 3.03 19.97
CA ALA A 202 26.84 2.71 21.34
C ALA A 202 28.15 3.44 21.66
N VAL A 203 28.12 4.42 22.57
CA VAL A 203 29.33 5.12 23.01
C VAL A 203 30.18 4.15 23.83
N PRO A 204 31.52 4.11 23.62
CA PRO A 204 32.39 3.31 24.48
C PRO A 204 32.19 3.69 25.95
N SER A 205 31.98 2.70 26.81
CA SER A 205 31.65 2.89 28.22
C SER A 205 32.74 3.58 29.07
N SER A 206 33.94 3.74 28.51
CA SER A 206 35.04 4.47 29.13
C SER A 206 35.93 5.09 28.06
N LEU A 207 35.85 6.41 27.94
CA LEU A 207 36.63 7.23 26.99
C LEU A 207 38.00 7.64 27.54
N GLU A 208 38.28 7.30 28.81
CA GLU A 208 39.52 7.66 29.52
C GLU A 208 40.52 6.51 29.61
N ASP A 209 40.11 5.26 29.37
CA ASP A 209 40.95 4.07 29.48
C ASP A 209 41.51 3.67 28.10
N PRO A 210 42.81 3.91 27.83
CA PRO A 210 43.42 3.61 26.52
C PRO A 210 43.31 2.13 26.14
N ALA A 211 43.34 1.21 27.13
CA ALA A 211 43.27 -0.22 26.86
C ALA A 211 41.87 -0.62 26.34
N LYS A 212 40.81 -0.02 26.89
CA LYS A 212 39.42 -0.23 26.42
C LYS A 212 39.15 0.42 25.07
N LEU A 213 39.70 1.61 24.83
CA LEU A 213 39.62 2.26 23.52
C LEU A 213 40.32 1.40 22.46
N LYS A 214 41.54 0.93 22.74
CA LYS A 214 42.26 0.01 21.86
C LYS A 214 41.48 -1.26 21.58
N ALA A 215 40.90 -1.88 22.62
CA ALA A 215 40.06 -3.05 22.45
C ALA A 215 38.89 -2.77 21.49
N THR A 216 38.18 -1.65 21.67
CA THR A 216 37.08 -1.21 20.79
C THR A 216 37.54 -1.02 19.35
N VAL A 217 38.67 -0.35 19.14
CA VAL A 217 39.22 -0.11 17.79
C VAL A 217 39.51 -1.42 17.06
N THR A 218 40.06 -2.40 17.77
CA THR A 218 40.44 -3.72 17.20
C THR A 218 39.27 -4.70 17.08
N ASP A 219 38.14 -4.43 17.74
CA ASP A 219 36.95 -5.26 17.68
C ASP A 219 36.20 -5.03 16.36
N ARG A 220 36.34 -5.98 15.43
CA ARG A 220 35.66 -5.96 14.13
C ARG A 220 34.16 -6.25 14.21
N THR A 221 33.66 -6.67 15.37
CA THR A 221 32.23 -6.89 15.59
C THR A 221 31.53 -5.64 16.12
N ALA A 222 32.30 -4.65 16.59
CA ALA A 222 31.79 -3.37 17.03
C ALA A 222 31.34 -2.49 15.84
N ASP A 223 30.38 -1.60 16.12
CA ASP A 223 29.91 -0.59 15.15
C ASP A 223 31.09 0.27 14.67
N SER A 224 31.19 0.44 13.36
CA SER A 224 32.31 1.14 12.70
C SER A 224 32.45 2.58 13.20
N ARG A 225 31.35 3.23 13.57
CA ARG A 225 31.35 4.59 14.12
C ARG A 225 31.89 4.61 15.55
N SER A 226 31.53 3.62 16.37
CA SER A 226 32.15 3.43 17.70
C SER A 226 33.66 3.21 17.58
N ARG A 227 34.10 2.42 16.58
CA ARG A 227 35.52 2.20 16.29
C ARG A 227 36.23 3.49 15.87
N ILE A 228 35.60 4.32 15.02
CA ILE A 228 36.14 5.64 14.63
C ILE A 228 36.27 6.57 15.84
N LEU A 229 35.24 6.67 16.69
CA LEU A 229 35.26 7.50 17.90
C LEU A 229 36.36 7.05 18.86
N ALA A 230 36.44 5.74 19.11
CA ALA A 230 37.45 5.17 19.98
C ALA A 230 38.87 5.41 19.45
N ALA A 231 39.09 5.29 18.13
CA ALA A 231 40.39 5.55 17.53
C ALA A 231 40.81 7.02 17.66
N ARG A 232 39.88 7.95 17.44
CA ARG A 232 40.14 9.39 17.60
C ARG A 232 40.42 9.78 19.04
N GLN A 233 39.67 9.20 19.98
CA GLN A 233 39.90 9.41 21.39
C GLN A 233 41.23 8.78 21.84
N LEU A 234 41.61 7.62 21.32
CA LEU A 234 42.90 7.00 21.61
C LEU A 234 44.06 7.87 21.12
N LEU A 235 44.00 8.35 19.87
CA LEU A 235 45.01 9.23 19.28
C LEU A 235 45.11 10.61 19.94
N SER A 236 44.07 11.05 20.68
CA SER A 236 44.11 12.33 21.41
C SER A 236 44.79 12.21 22.78
N ILE A 237 44.87 11.00 23.33
CA ILE A 237 45.44 10.74 24.67
C ILE A 237 46.71 9.89 24.64
N SER A 238 47.06 9.26 23.52
CA SER A 238 48.28 8.45 23.35
C SER A 238 48.91 8.61 21.96
N ASP A 239 50.23 8.41 21.89
CA ASP A 239 50.99 8.33 20.64
C ASP A 239 50.99 6.91 20.03
N GLU A 240 50.02 6.07 20.42
CA GLU A 240 49.99 4.68 19.97
C GLU A 240 49.56 4.57 18.51
N GLU A 241 50.32 3.82 17.71
CA GLU A 241 49.98 3.58 16.32
C GLU A 241 48.74 2.68 16.20
N VAL A 242 47.67 3.24 15.62
CA VAL A 242 46.47 2.50 15.27
C VAL A 242 46.58 2.02 13.82
N PRO A 243 46.29 0.75 13.47
CA PRO A 243 46.33 0.30 12.07
C PRO A 243 45.46 1.16 11.15
N GLU A 244 45.95 1.48 9.95
CA GLU A 244 45.16 2.20 8.95
C GLU A 244 44.05 1.29 8.40
N GLU A 245 42.86 1.40 8.99
CA GLU A 245 41.65 0.76 8.52
C GLU A 245 40.63 1.83 8.12
N ILE A 246 40.03 1.67 6.94
CA ILE A 246 38.94 2.53 6.48
C ILE A 246 37.65 1.95 7.06
N LEU A 247 36.92 2.79 7.79
CA LEU A 247 35.74 2.39 8.57
C LEU A 247 34.45 3.07 8.07
N GLY A 248 34.59 4.16 7.31
CA GLY A 248 33.46 4.90 6.77
C GLY A 248 33.82 5.69 5.51
N ILE A 249 32.79 6.04 4.75
CA ILE A 249 32.88 6.88 3.56
C ILE A 249 31.78 7.93 3.69
N VAL A 250 32.14 9.21 3.69
CA VAL A 250 31.20 10.32 3.73
C VAL A 250 31.23 11.06 2.40
N PHE A 251 30.11 11.07 1.71
CA PHE A 251 29.87 11.84 0.51
C PHE A 251 29.11 13.12 0.87
N GLU A 252 29.65 14.26 0.45
CA GLU A 252 29.04 15.58 0.68
C GLU A 252 28.85 16.29 -0.65
N ALA A 253 27.62 16.77 -0.86
CA ALA A 253 27.25 17.61 -1.98
C ALA A 253 26.42 18.80 -1.50
N THR A 254 26.50 19.91 -2.22
CA THR A 254 25.58 21.02 -2.03
C THR A 254 24.64 21.09 -3.22
N HIS A 255 23.33 21.09 -2.95
CA HIS A 255 22.27 21.25 -3.93
C HIS A 255 21.52 22.56 -3.69
N LYS A 256 20.66 22.97 -4.62
CA LYS A 256 19.80 24.17 -4.46
C LYS A 256 18.91 24.09 -3.22
N GLU A 257 18.52 22.86 -2.84
CA GLU A 257 17.66 22.56 -1.70
C GLU A 257 18.44 22.48 -0.36
N GLY A 258 19.76 22.60 -0.39
CA GLY A 258 20.59 22.56 0.80
C GLY A 258 21.71 21.54 0.72
N MET A 259 22.15 21.05 1.87
CA MET A 259 23.22 20.07 1.94
C MET A 259 22.71 18.67 1.73
N TYR A 260 23.55 17.85 1.12
CA TYR A 260 23.31 16.43 1.00
C TYR A 260 24.54 15.70 1.49
N VAL A 261 24.35 14.86 2.52
CA VAL A 261 25.41 14.07 3.13
C VAL A 261 24.96 12.64 3.17
N VAL A 262 25.82 11.74 2.69
CA VAL A 262 25.60 10.31 2.80
C VAL A 262 26.84 9.71 3.41
N ALA A 263 26.70 9.12 4.59
CA ALA A 263 27.75 8.30 5.17
C ALA A 263 27.39 6.83 5.08
N ILE A 264 28.34 6.02 4.64
CA ILE A 264 28.26 4.58 4.64
C ILE A 264 29.42 4.01 5.44
N TYR A 265 29.19 2.91 6.15
CA TYR A 265 30.14 2.34 7.10
C TYR A 265 30.49 0.89 6.73
N SER A 266 31.66 0.42 7.17
CA SER A 266 32.20 -0.89 6.80
C SER A 266 31.35 -2.08 7.27
N ASP A 267 30.53 -1.87 8.30
CA ASP A 267 29.57 -2.86 8.82
C ASP A 267 28.23 -2.91 8.06
N GLY A 268 28.05 -2.07 7.04
CA GLY A 268 26.81 -1.96 6.27
C GLY A 268 25.83 -0.91 6.81
N GLY A 269 26.18 -0.19 7.87
CA GLY A 269 25.40 0.95 8.34
C GLY A 269 25.43 2.12 7.35
N MET A 270 24.38 2.93 7.35
CA MET A 270 24.28 4.12 6.49
C MET A 270 23.53 5.26 7.19
N VAL A 271 23.91 6.49 6.85
CA VAL A 271 23.25 7.70 7.30
C VAL A 271 23.08 8.65 6.14
N SER A 272 21.90 9.28 6.06
CA SER A 272 21.65 10.38 5.14
C SER A 272 21.21 11.63 5.89
N LEU A 273 21.79 12.77 5.51
CA LEU A 273 21.33 14.10 5.88
C LEU A 273 20.94 14.86 4.60
N ARG A 274 19.69 15.30 4.51
CA ARG A 274 19.18 16.13 3.43
C ARG A 274 18.61 17.45 3.98
N GLY A 275 19.10 18.57 3.46
CA GLY A 275 18.64 19.89 3.85
C GLY A 275 18.98 20.24 5.30
N GLN A 276 18.01 20.79 6.03
CA GLN A 276 18.15 21.21 7.44
C GLN A 276 17.43 20.28 8.43
N SER A 277 16.60 19.35 7.94
CA SER A 277 15.63 18.66 8.80
C SER A 277 15.43 17.18 8.49
N GLU A 278 15.96 16.67 7.38
CA GLU A 278 15.77 15.26 7.03
C GLU A 278 17.01 14.45 7.38
N PHE A 279 16.85 13.57 8.35
CA PHE A 279 17.87 12.66 8.80
C PHE A 279 17.31 11.23 8.80
N ARG A 280 18.03 10.31 8.18
CA ARG A 280 17.66 8.89 8.10
C ARG A 280 18.87 8.04 8.47
N VAL A 281 18.61 6.97 9.23
CA VAL A 281 19.64 6.04 9.72
C VAL A 281 19.24 4.64 9.32
N LEU A 282 20.18 3.92 8.71
CA LEU A 282 20.14 2.49 8.51
C LEU A 282 21.11 1.83 9.49
N PRO A 283 20.63 1.09 10.51
CA PRO A 283 21.51 0.36 11.41
C PRO A 283 22.19 -0.81 10.67
N PRO A 284 23.42 -1.17 11.08
CA PRO A 284 24.12 -2.33 10.53
C PRO A 284 23.33 -3.63 10.77
N GLY A 285 23.52 -4.61 9.89
CA GLY A 285 22.88 -5.93 9.99
C GLY A 285 21.40 -6.00 9.55
N SER A 286 20.83 -4.90 9.06
CA SER A 286 19.52 -4.92 8.40
C SER A 286 19.61 -5.67 7.06
N GLU A 287 18.76 -6.67 6.84
CA GLU A 287 18.74 -7.41 5.57
C GLU A 287 18.45 -6.46 4.38
N GLY A 288 19.00 -6.77 3.20
CA GLY A 288 18.79 -5.98 1.98
C GLY A 288 19.81 -4.84 1.81
N LEU A 289 19.44 -3.61 2.20
CA LEU A 289 20.21 -2.39 1.90
C LEU A 289 21.64 -2.42 2.48
N ALA A 290 21.85 -3.05 3.65
CA ALA A 290 23.18 -3.16 4.24
C ALA A 290 24.17 -3.95 3.37
N ALA A 291 23.71 -4.97 2.63
CA ALA A 291 24.55 -5.72 1.70
C ALA A 291 25.01 -4.84 0.53
N GLN A 292 24.12 -3.99 0.00
CA GLN A 292 24.48 -3.03 -1.05
C GLN A 292 25.48 -1.98 -0.53
N VAL A 293 25.31 -1.52 0.71
CA VAL A 293 26.27 -0.63 1.36
C VAL A 293 27.65 -1.28 1.42
N GLN A 294 27.73 -2.54 1.84
CA GLN A 294 28.98 -3.30 1.90
C GLN A 294 29.61 -3.50 0.51
N ASP A 295 28.81 -3.76 -0.53
CA ASP A 295 29.29 -3.88 -1.91
C ASP A 295 29.91 -2.58 -2.42
N VAL A 296 29.27 -1.44 -2.15
CA VAL A 296 29.78 -0.10 -2.50
C VAL A 296 31.09 0.15 -1.75
N PHE A 297 31.10 -0.14 -0.45
CA PHE A 297 32.30 0.01 0.38
C PHE A 297 33.46 -0.81 -0.19
N ALA A 298 33.23 -2.09 -0.52
CA ALA A 298 34.23 -2.98 -1.11
C ALA A 298 34.77 -2.46 -2.46
N GLN A 299 33.92 -1.84 -3.29
CA GLN A 299 34.36 -1.22 -4.54
C GLN A 299 35.27 0.00 -4.30
N VAL A 300 34.93 0.86 -3.34
CA VAL A 300 35.74 2.03 -2.97
C VAL A 300 37.09 1.61 -2.40
N MET A 301 37.13 0.52 -1.63
CA MET A 301 38.37 -0.03 -1.08
C MET A 301 39.39 -0.42 -2.16
N LYS A 302 38.95 -0.74 -3.38
CA LYS A 302 39.83 -1.03 -4.54
C LYS A 302 40.51 0.21 -5.10
N VAL A 303 39.94 1.40 -4.88
CA VAL A 303 40.44 2.68 -5.39
C VAL A 303 40.89 3.64 -4.29
N ARG A 304 41.02 3.16 -3.05
CA ARG A 304 41.34 3.98 -1.86
C ARG A 304 42.63 4.80 -1.97
N GLU A 305 43.62 4.34 -2.72
CA GLU A 305 44.88 5.07 -2.92
C GLU A 305 44.73 6.32 -3.80
N SER A 306 43.62 6.44 -4.52
CA SER A 306 43.27 7.66 -5.26
C SER A 306 42.84 8.81 -4.35
N PHE A 307 42.67 8.57 -3.04
CA PHE A 307 42.29 9.58 -2.06
C PHE A 307 43.51 9.98 -1.22
N ALA A 308 43.79 11.28 -1.19
CA ALA A 308 44.94 11.82 -0.48
C ALA A 308 44.72 11.78 1.03
N PRO A 309 45.72 11.37 1.83
CA PRO A 309 45.68 11.51 3.29
C PRO A 309 45.45 12.97 3.70
N HIS A 310 44.61 13.19 4.70
CA HIS A 310 44.30 14.49 5.28
C HIS A 310 44.33 14.38 6.81
N TYR A 311 45.42 14.88 7.38
CA TYR A 311 45.72 14.81 8.81
C TYR A 311 45.24 16.05 9.59
N LEU A 312 44.69 17.06 8.90
CA LEU A 312 44.17 18.27 9.54
C LEU A 312 42.73 18.06 9.99
N ALA A 313 42.24 19.00 10.82
CA ALA A 313 40.83 19.10 11.15
C ALA A 313 39.94 19.05 9.88
N ARG A 314 38.71 18.55 10.05
CA ARG A 314 37.73 18.40 8.96
C ARG A 314 37.64 19.72 8.17
N PRO A 315 37.84 19.70 6.84
CA PRO A 315 37.75 20.91 6.06
C PRO A 315 36.32 21.46 6.10
N ARG A 316 36.19 22.79 5.92
CA ARG A 316 34.89 23.44 5.79
C ARG A 316 34.07 22.77 4.70
N ARG A 317 32.75 22.83 4.82
CA ARG A 317 31.77 22.36 3.82
C ARG A 317 32.21 22.69 2.37
N PRO A 318 32.05 21.77 1.41
CA PRO A 318 32.35 22.07 0.00
C PRO A 318 31.47 23.20 -0.52
N SER A 319 31.99 23.98 -1.45
CA SER A 319 31.23 25.07 -2.08
C SER A 319 30.04 24.53 -2.90
N PRO A 320 29.02 25.35 -3.24
CA PRO A 320 27.84 24.90 -3.99
C PRO A 320 28.08 24.19 -5.33
N SER A 321 29.23 24.41 -5.97
CA SER A 321 29.60 23.79 -7.24
C SER A 321 30.51 22.56 -7.08
N GLU A 322 30.83 22.20 -5.86
CA GLU A 322 31.78 21.16 -5.50
C GLU A 322 31.12 20.06 -4.69
N ALA A 323 31.85 18.96 -4.62
CA ALA A 323 31.54 17.88 -3.73
C ALA A 323 32.80 17.18 -3.27
N ARG A 324 32.61 16.40 -2.21
CA ARG A 324 33.69 15.78 -1.49
C ARG A 324 33.32 14.35 -1.11
N ILE A 325 34.30 13.45 -1.24
CA ILE A 325 34.32 12.18 -0.52
C ILE A 325 35.39 12.26 0.55
N THR A 326 35.03 11.87 1.75
CA THR A 326 35.92 11.71 2.89
C THR A 326 35.91 10.24 3.31
N LEU A 327 37.03 9.55 3.18
CA LEU A 327 37.24 8.24 3.77
C LEU A 327 37.59 8.44 5.25
N LEU A 328 36.79 7.87 6.14
CA LEU A 328 37.01 7.88 7.58
C LEU A 328 37.89 6.68 7.92
N THR A 329 39.04 6.93 8.51
CA THR A 329 40.00 5.89 8.91
C THR A 329 40.25 5.95 10.40
N ALA A 330 40.80 4.88 10.96
CA ALA A 330 41.21 4.88 12.36
C ALA A 330 42.34 5.89 12.66
N GLN A 331 43.19 6.23 11.67
CA GLN A 331 44.31 7.17 11.82
C GLN A 331 43.97 8.64 11.47
N GLY A 332 42.77 8.90 10.94
CA GLY A 332 42.42 10.21 10.39
C GLY A 332 41.47 10.13 9.20
N THR A 333 41.62 11.02 8.23
CA THR A 333 40.75 11.02 7.03
C THR A 333 41.56 11.01 5.75
N ARG A 334 40.96 10.54 4.66
CA ARG A 334 41.47 10.74 3.30
C ARG A 334 40.40 11.43 2.48
N LEU A 335 40.74 12.42 1.67
CA LEU A 335 39.74 13.20 0.95
C LEU A 335 40.00 13.32 -0.54
N SER A 336 38.91 13.49 -1.27
CA SER A 336 38.90 13.97 -2.65
C SER A 336 37.76 14.96 -2.80
N GLN A 337 38.09 16.19 -3.21
CA GLN A 337 37.13 17.26 -3.44
C GLN A 337 37.37 17.86 -4.83
N ALA A 338 36.29 18.03 -5.60
CA ALA A 338 36.37 18.62 -6.93
C ALA A 338 35.03 19.25 -7.33
N SER A 339 35.05 20.05 -8.41
CA SER A 339 33.82 20.50 -9.06
C SER A 339 32.98 19.30 -9.53
N TRP A 340 31.65 19.46 -9.54
CA TRP A 340 30.75 18.33 -9.85
C TRP A 340 31.04 17.65 -11.19
N LYS A 341 31.37 18.47 -12.19
CA LYS A 341 31.72 18.03 -13.55
C LYS A 341 32.97 17.15 -13.59
N LEU A 342 33.99 17.45 -12.77
CA LEU A 342 35.22 16.66 -12.71
C LEU A 342 35.01 15.42 -11.83
N PHE A 343 34.33 15.60 -10.71
CA PHE A 343 34.03 14.57 -9.74
C PHE A 343 33.27 13.39 -10.37
N TYR A 344 32.24 13.66 -11.18
CA TYR A 344 31.45 12.60 -11.82
C TYR A 344 32.20 11.89 -12.97
N LYS A 345 33.23 12.53 -13.54
CA LYS A 345 34.05 11.95 -14.62
C LYS A 345 35.16 11.05 -14.09
N HIS A 346 35.60 11.25 -12.85
CA HIS A 346 36.71 10.50 -12.31
C HIS A 346 36.24 9.12 -11.82
N PRO A 347 36.83 8.00 -12.29
CA PRO A 347 36.33 6.64 -12.00
C PRO A 347 36.20 6.33 -10.50
N ALA A 348 37.16 6.76 -9.68
CA ALA A 348 37.16 6.46 -8.24
C ALA A 348 36.03 7.15 -7.47
N THR A 349 35.63 8.36 -7.88
CA THR A 349 34.60 9.16 -7.20
C THR A 349 33.21 8.90 -7.78
N ARG A 350 33.13 8.49 -9.05
CA ARG A 350 31.87 8.11 -9.70
C ARG A 350 31.19 6.93 -9.00
N ILE A 351 31.95 5.91 -8.58
CA ILE A 351 31.41 4.75 -7.85
C ILE A 351 30.60 5.20 -6.63
N VAL A 352 31.16 6.12 -5.84
CA VAL A 352 30.49 6.62 -4.62
C VAL A 352 29.32 7.53 -4.97
N ALA A 353 29.46 8.40 -5.98
CA ALA A 353 28.39 9.31 -6.38
C ALA A 353 27.15 8.54 -6.88
N ASP A 354 27.36 7.56 -7.77
CA ASP A 354 26.28 6.72 -8.31
C ASP A 354 25.63 5.90 -7.19
N ALA A 355 26.44 5.32 -6.30
CA ALA A 355 25.94 4.58 -5.15
C ALA A 355 25.19 5.44 -4.14
N ALA A 356 25.68 6.63 -3.80
CA ALA A 356 25.04 7.52 -2.83
C ALA A 356 23.63 7.91 -3.28
N VAL A 357 23.44 8.18 -4.57
CA VAL A 357 22.11 8.45 -5.14
C VAL A 357 21.20 7.22 -4.98
N ILE A 358 21.63 6.05 -5.45
CA ILE A 358 20.82 4.82 -5.39
C ILE A 358 20.47 4.43 -3.95
N LEU A 359 21.45 4.46 -3.05
CA LEU A 359 21.28 4.05 -1.66
C LEU A 359 20.34 5.00 -0.91
N VAL A 360 20.41 6.30 -1.18
CA VAL A 360 19.47 7.26 -0.56
C VAL A 360 18.08 7.12 -1.14
N ASP A 361 17.94 6.95 -2.44
CA ASP A 361 16.63 6.67 -3.04
C ASP A 361 15.99 5.46 -2.33
N GLN A 362 16.72 4.36 -2.20
CA GLN A 362 16.24 3.16 -1.48
C GLN A 362 15.99 3.41 0.02
N LEU A 363 16.86 4.15 0.71
CA LEU A 363 16.71 4.47 2.15
C LEU A 363 15.45 5.29 2.43
N TYR A 364 15.03 6.12 1.47
CA TYR A 364 13.80 6.91 1.56
C TYR A 364 12.59 6.17 0.95
N GLY A 365 12.73 4.90 0.61
CA GLY A 365 11.65 4.05 0.09
C GLY A 365 11.32 4.30 -1.38
N PHE A 366 12.21 4.94 -2.15
CA PHE A 366 12.09 5.00 -3.59
C PHE A 366 12.63 3.69 -4.18
N ASP A 367 11.74 2.84 -4.67
CA ASP A 367 12.15 1.75 -5.56
C ASP A 367 12.66 2.38 -6.86
N PRO A 368 13.97 2.24 -7.21
CA PRO A 368 14.40 2.63 -8.54
C PRO A 368 13.59 1.84 -9.56
N PRO A 369 13.25 2.40 -10.73
CA PRO A 369 12.51 1.67 -11.75
C PRO A 369 13.23 0.34 -12.01
N ARG A 370 12.59 -0.77 -11.62
CA ARG A 370 13.12 -2.10 -11.85
C ARG A 370 13.34 -2.21 -13.36
N LYS A 371 14.59 -2.41 -13.77
CA LYS A 371 14.88 -2.92 -15.10
C LYS A 371 14.30 -4.33 -15.12
N ASP A 372 13.07 -4.48 -15.62
CA ASP A 372 12.40 -5.77 -15.72
C ASP A 372 13.27 -6.74 -16.53
N PRO A 373 13.86 -7.77 -15.89
CA PRO A 373 14.56 -8.83 -16.61
C PRO A 373 13.58 -9.69 -17.44
N GLU A 374 12.27 -9.57 -17.17
CA GLU A 374 11.20 -10.29 -17.85
C GLU A 374 10.81 -9.72 -19.22
N SER A 375 11.23 -8.50 -19.56
CA SER A 375 10.99 -7.98 -20.92
C SER A 375 11.75 -8.74 -22.01
N ASP A 376 12.76 -9.54 -21.63
CA ASP A 376 13.53 -10.42 -22.52
C ASP A 376 13.06 -11.90 -22.49
N LEU A 377 12.10 -12.28 -21.63
CA LEU A 377 11.76 -13.70 -21.39
C LEU A 377 10.34 -14.13 -21.82
N LEU A 378 9.46 -13.22 -22.25
CA LEU A 378 8.05 -13.55 -22.57
C LEU A 378 7.80 -14.06 -24.00
N THR A 379 8.81 -14.54 -24.73
CA THR A 379 8.66 -15.08 -26.11
C THR A 379 8.66 -16.60 -26.26
N GLY A 380 8.49 -17.39 -25.20
CA GLY A 380 8.33 -18.82 -25.44
C GLY A 380 8.02 -19.67 -24.23
N GLN A 381 6.74 -19.94 -24.00
CA GLN A 381 6.32 -21.21 -23.40
C GLN A 381 4.85 -21.50 -23.73
N SER A 382 4.63 -22.46 -24.63
CA SER A 382 3.32 -23.11 -24.82
C SER A 382 3.12 -24.11 -23.70
N THR A 383 2.02 -23.99 -22.96
CA THR A 383 1.60 -24.97 -21.96
C THR A 383 0.77 -26.06 -22.62
N ASP A 384 1.21 -27.31 -22.45
CA ASP A 384 0.52 -28.53 -22.88
C ASP A 384 -0.82 -28.72 -22.14
N ILE A 385 -1.88 -28.99 -22.90
CA ILE A 385 -3.26 -29.21 -22.44
C ILE A 385 -3.66 -30.66 -22.75
N PRO A 386 -3.54 -31.62 -21.80
CA PRO A 386 -4.32 -32.87 -21.94
C PRO A 386 -5.18 -33.25 -20.71
N GLN A 387 -5.11 -32.58 -19.56
CA GLN A 387 -5.75 -33.09 -18.32
C GLN A 387 -7.13 -32.48 -17.94
N ILE A 388 -7.71 -31.60 -18.75
CA ILE A 388 -8.91 -30.83 -18.34
C ILE A 388 -10.25 -31.58 -18.55
N TRP A 389 -10.28 -32.64 -19.36
CA TRP A 389 -11.51 -33.22 -19.89
C TRP A 389 -12.49 -33.87 -18.89
N PRO A 390 -12.06 -34.66 -17.89
CA PRO A 390 -12.99 -35.32 -16.96
C PRO A 390 -13.81 -34.33 -16.11
N ALA A 391 -13.22 -33.18 -15.77
CA ALA A 391 -13.89 -32.16 -14.97
C ALA A 391 -15.02 -31.45 -15.74
N VAL A 392 -14.83 -31.21 -17.05
CA VAL A 392 -15.84 -30.54 -17.89
C VAL A 392 -17.11 -31.39 -18.01
N TYR A 393 -16.98 -32.71 -18.18
CA TYR A 393 -18.13 -33.62 -18.25
C TYR A 393 -18.92 -33.67 -16.92
N GLN A 394 -18.23 -33.73 -15.78
CA GLN A 394 -18.88 -33.71 -14.46
C GLN A 394 -19.65 -32.39 -14.21
N HIS A 395 -19.05 -31.25 -14.56
CA HIS A 395 -19.70 -29.96 -14.39
C HIS A 395 -20.87 -29.77 -15.36
N ARG A 396 -20.82 -30.35 -16.57
CA ARG A 396 -21.94 -30.33 -17.53
C ARG A 396 -23.15 -31.09 -16.98
N ALA A 397 -22.93 -32.24 -16.34
CA ALA A 397 -24.00 -32.99 -15.68
C ALA A 397 -24.62 -32.19 -14.52
N SER A 398 -23.81 -31.45 -13.75
CA SER A 398 -24.32 -30.56 -12.68
C SER A 398 -25.23 -29.45 -13.21
N VAL A 399 -24.89 -28.85 -14.37
CA VAL A 399 -25.73 -27.83 -15.00
C VAL A 399 -27.04 -28.41 -15.55
N GLN A 400 -27.02 -29.63 -16.11
CA GLN A 400 -28.26 -30.29 -16.53
C GLN A 400 -29.18 -30.60 -15.34
N MET A 401 -28.62 -31.06 -14.22
CA MET A 401 -29.38 -31.26 -12.99
C MET A 401 -29.95 -29.94 -12.45
N ALA A 402 -29.17 -28.85 -12.51
CA ALA A 402 -29.61 -27.51 -12.14
C ALA A 402 -30.79 -27.02 -12.99
N ILE A 403 -30.81 -27.31 -14.30
CA ILE A 403 -31.95 -27.01 -15.18
C ILE A 403 -33.22 -27.70 -14.67
N VAL A 404 -33.15 -29.01 -14.40
CA VAL A 404 -34.31 -29.79 -13.93
C VAL A 404 -34.82 -29.27 -12.58
N ILE A 405 -33.92 -29.07 -11.62
CA ILE A 405 -34.27 -28.55 -10.28
C ILE A 405 -34.91 -27.17 -10.39
N ASN A 406 -34.35 -26.28 -11.21
CA ASN A 406 -34.88 -24.94 -11.39
C ASN A 406 -36.27 -24.93 -12.04
N THR A 407 -36.50 -25.78 -13.06
CA THR A 407 -37.82 -25.92 -13.67
C THR A 407 -38.86 -26.41 -12.67
N VAL A 408 -38.54 -27.43 -11.87
CA VAL A 408 -39.44 -27.95 -10.82
C VAL A 408 -39.72 -26.90 -9.76
N ALA A 409 -38.70 -26.19 -9.28
CA ALA A 409 -38.85 -25.12 -8.29
C ALA A 409 -39.70 -23.96 -8.80
N THR A 410 -39.51 -23.57 -10.07
CA THR A 410 -40.31 -22.53 -10.73
C THR A 410 -41.78 -22.95 -10.84
N LEU A 411 -42.06 -24.18 -11.25
CA LEU A 411 -43.43 -24.71 -11.32
C LEU A 411 -44.09 -24.81 -9.94
N ALA A 412 -43.35 -25.30 -8.93
CA ALA A 412 -43.84 -25.34 -7.55
C ALA A 412 -44.16 -23.93 -7.04
N THR A 413 -43.32 -22.95 -7.36
CA THR A 413 -43.53 -21.54 -6.99
C THR A 413 -44.81 -20.96 -7.56
N LEU A 414 -45.12 -21.30 -8.82
CA LEU A 414 -46.34 -20.88 -9.48
C LEU A 414 -47.60 -21.52 -8.87
N LEU A 415 -47.47 -22.71 -8.26
CA LEU A 415 -48.61 -23.49 -7.76
C LEU A 415 -48.92 -23.30 -6.26
N SER A 416 -47.95 -23.01 -5.39
CA SER A 416 -48.13 -23.17 -3.93
C SER A 416 -48.21 -21.88 -3.09
N GLY A 417 -48.12 -20.68 -3.67
CA GLY A 417 -48.22 -19.42 -2.91
C GLY A 417 -46.97 -19.06 -2.08
N PHE A 418 -46.78 -17.77 -1.84
CA PHE A 418 -45.47 -17.09 -1.94
C PHE A 418 -44.40 -17.34 -0.86
N ILE A 419 -44.73 -17.75 0.38
CA ILE A 419 -43.81 -17.52 1.50
C ILE A 419 -42.86 -18.69 1.78
N VAL A 420 -43.34 -19.93 1.87
CA VAL A 420 -42.49 -21.12 2.10
C VAL A 420 -41.62 -21.42 0.86
N VAL A 421 -42.11 -21.02 -0.30
CA VAL A 421 -41.49 -21.21 -1.60
C VAL A 421 -40.26 -20.32 -1.80
N ALA A 422 -40.26 -19.08 -1.29
CA ALA A 422 -39.19 -18.13 -1.56
C ALA A 422 -37.82 -18.60 -1.03
N ILE A 423 -37.79 -19.24 0.15
CA ILE A 423 -36.55 -19.77 0.74
C ILE A 423 -36.01 -20.94 -0.10
N PHE A 424 -36.90 -21.84 -0.53
CA PHE A 424 -36.52 -22.97 -1.39
C PHE A 424 -36.02 -22.47 -2.76
N TYR A 425 -36.69 -21.46 -3.32
CA TYR A 425 -36.32 -20.84 -4.58
C TYR A 425 -34.94 -20.16 -4.53
N PHE A 426 -34.61 -19.48 -3.43
CA PHE A 426 -33.28 -18.90 -3.22
C PHE A 426 -32.18 -19.97 -3.12
N GLY A 427 -32.45 -21.09 -2.43
CA GLY A 427 -31.52 -22.22 -2.37
C GLY A 427 -31.23 -22.80 -3.76
N VAL A 428 -32.26 -22.91 -4.60
CA VAL A 428 -32.14 -23.38 -5.99
C VAL A 428 -31.34 -22.40 -6.85
N ILE A 429 -31.56 -21.09 -6.72
CA ILE A 429 -30.78 -20.07 -7.44
C ILE A 429 -29.29 -20.15 -7.08
N LEU A 430 -28.94 -20.29 -5.79
CA LEU A 430 -27.56 -20.39 -5.34
C LEU A 430 -26.87 -21.64 -5.90
N PHE A 431 -27.56 -22.78 -5.91
CA PHE A 431 -27.06 -24.02 -6.50
C PHE A 431 -26.80 -23.86 -8.01
N CYS A 432 -27.76 -23.28 -8.74
CA CYS A 432 -27.64 -23.07 -10.18
C CYS A 432 -26.49 -22.10 -10.51
N SER A 433 -26.27 -21.08 -9.69
CA SER A 433 -25.20 -20.09 -9.86
C SER A 433 -23.83 -20.72 -9.67
N TYR A 434 -23.69 -21.58 -8.66
CA TYR A 434 -22.48 -22.33 -8.39
C TYR A 434 -22.15 -23.32 -9.52
N ALA A 435 -23.16 -24.05 -10.02
CA ALA A 435 -22.99 -25.01 -11.10
C ALA A 435 -22.46 -24.35 -12.38
N VAL A 436 -23.01 -23.18 -12.76
CA VAL A 436 -22.55 -22.44 -13.93
C VAL A 436 -21.16 -21.84 -13.74
N TYR A 437 -20.87 -21.27 -12.58
CA TYR A 437 -19.53 -20.77 -12.28
C TYR A 437 -18.47 -21.88 -12.41
N ARG A 438 -18.73 -23.07 -11.85
CA ARG A 438 -17.82 -24.22 -11.93
C ARG A 438 -17.59 -24.69 -13.37
N LEU A 439 -18.66 -24.80 -14.17
CA LEU A 439 -18.57 -25.19 -15.58
C LEU A 439 -17.74 -24.19 -16.39
N MET A 440 -17.98 -22.89 -16.21
CA MET A 440 -17.22 -21.86 -16.94
C MET A 440 -15.76 -21.78 -16.48
N LYS A 441 -15.49 -21.99 -15.19
CA LYS A 441 -14.11 -22.07 -14.67
C LYS A 441 -13.35 -23.25 -15.26
N SER A 442 -13.97 -24.42 -15.43
CA SER A 442 -13.29 -25.60 -15.95
C SER A 442 -12.92 -25.50 -17.43
N ILE A 443 -13.54 -24.59 -18.18
CA ILE A 443 -13.22 -24.32 -19.59
C ILE A 443 -12.38 -23.04 -19.78
N GLY A 444 -11.83 -22.47 -18.69
CA GLY A 444 -10.98 -21.28 -18.73
C GLY A 444 -11.71 -19.93 -18.85
N GLU A 445 -13.04 -19.92 -18.79
CA GLU A 445 -13.90 -18.74 -19.02
C GLU A 445 -14.44 -18.17 -17.69
N THR A 446 -13.55 -17.94 -16.71
CA THR A 446 -13.94 -17.56 -15.33
C THR A 446 -14.77 -16.26 -15.27
N SER A 447 -14.45 -15.28 -16.10
CA SER A 447 -15.18 -14.00 -16.16
C SER A 447 -16.64 -14.19 -16.59
N ARG A 448 -16.90 -15.04 -17.60
CA ARG A 448 -18.26 -15.39 -18.03
C ARG A 448 -19.01 -16.19 -16.96
N GLY A 449 -18.30 -17.05 -16.22
CA GLY A 449 -18.87 -17.76 -15.07
C GLY A 449 -19.44 -16.84 -14.00
N ILE A 450 -18.74 -15.76 -13.68
CA ILE A 450 -19.20 -14.75 -12.73
C ILE A 450 -20.42 -14.00 -13.28
N ILE A 451 -20.37 -13.56 -14.54
CA ILE A 451 -21.48 -12.85 -15.18
C ILE A 451 -22.75 -13.72 -15.18
N TYR A 452 -22.63 -14.98 -15.56
CA TYR A 452 -23.76 -15.91 -15.57
C TYR A 452 -24.30 -16.19 -14.16
N ALA A 453 -23.44 -16.35 -13.16
CA ALA A 453 -23.88 -16.51 -11.78
C ALA A 453 -24.69 -15.29 -11.28
N ILE A 454 -24.27 -14.08 -11.63
CA ILE A 454 -25.00 -12.84 -11.29
C ILE A 454 -26.35 -12.78 -12.02
N LEU A 455 -26.39 -13.10 -13.31
CA LEU A 455 -27.63 -13.06 -14.11
C LEU A 455 -28.69 -14.06 -13.61
N GLN A 456 -28.29 -15.16 -12.96
CA GLN A 456 -29.23 -16.11 -12.37
C GLN A 456 -29.98 -15.61 -11.14
N LEU A 457 -29.52 -14.53 -10.50
CA LEU A 457 -30.24 -13.88 -9.42
C LEU A 457 -31.56 -13.24 -9.90
N VAL A 458 -31.73 -13.07 -11.21
CA VAL A 458 -32.97 -12.57 -11.83
C VAL A 458 -33.88 -13.77 -12.16
N PRO A 459 -35.05 -13.91 -11.48
CA PRO A 459 -35.90 -15.12 -11.56
C PRO A 459 -36.28 -15.56 -12.97
N VAL A 460 -36.52 -14.62 -13.88
CA VAL A 460 -36.96 -14.90 -15.26
C VAL A 460 -35.78 -15.27 -16.18
N VAL A 461 -34.57 -14.88 -15.82
CA VAL A 461 -33.36 -15.01 -16.66
C VAL A 461 -32.61 -16.31 -16.39
N ASN A 462 -32.85 -16.95 -15.25
CA ASN A 462 -32.09 -18.11 -14.78
C ASN A 462 -32.09 -19.28 -15.79
N ILE A 463 -33.25 -19.67 -16.32
CA ILE A 463 -33.36 -20.76 -17.30
C ILE A 463 -32.57 -20.45 -18.59
N PHE A 464 -32.62 -19.20 -19.07
CA PHE A 464 -31.87 -18.77 -20.25
C PHE A 464 -30.36 -18.84 -20.03
N VAL A 465 -29.89 -18.43 -18.84
CA VAL A 465 -28.46 -18.45 -18.49
C VAL A 465 -27.94 -19.88 -18.40
N LEU A 466 -28.70 -20.80 -17.80
CA LEU A 466 -28.34 -22.21 -17.76
C LEU A 466 -28.24 -22.81 -19.18
N GLY A 467 -29.16 -22.44 -20.08
CA GLY A 467 -29.13 -22.82 -21.49
C GLY A 467 -27.91 -22.28 -22.23
N LEU A 468 -27.57 -21.00 -22.02
CA LEU A 468 -26.38 -20.37 -22.63
C LEU A 468 -25.07 -20.99 -22.13
N ALA A 469 -24.95 -21.24 -20.83
CA ALA A 469 -23.78 -21.90 -20.25
C ALA A 469 -23.60 -23.31 -20.84
N HIS A 470 -24.70 -24.06 -21.01
CA HIS A 470 -24.67 -25.37 -21.63
C HIS A 470 -24.25 -25.30 -23.11
N TYR A 471 -24.90 -24.44 -23.89
CA TYR A 471 -24.61 -24.22 -25.31
C TYR A 471 -23.14 -23.82 -25.55
N HIS A 472 -22.62 -22.90 -24.74
CA HIS A 472 -21.26 -22.41 -24.89
C HIS A 472 -20.21 -23.49 -24.56
N SER A 473 -20.47 -24.29 -23.52
CA SER A 473 -19.61 -25.45 -23.21
C SER A 473 -19.59 -26.49 -24.34
N ASP A 474 -20.73 -26.72 -25.00
CA ASP A 474 -20.84 -27.70 -26.09
C ASP A 474 -20.10 -27.22 -27.35
N ARG A 475 -20.19 -25.92 -27.66
CA ARG A 475 -19.46 -25.33 -28.79
C ARG A 475 -17.95 -25.46 -28.63
N LEU A 476 -17.42 -25.23 -27.42
CA LEU A 476 -15.99 -25.36 -27.13
C LEU A 476 -15.51 -26.81 -27.22
N LEU A 477 -16.31 -27.76 -26.76
CA LEU A 477 -16.03 -29.20 -26.92
C LEU A 477 -15.93 -29.59 -28.40
N GLN A 478 -16.88 -29.12 -29.23
CA GLN A 478 -16.90 -29.40 -30.67
C GLN A 478 -15.73 -28.75 -31.42
N GLN A 479 -15.28 -27.57 -30.99
CA GLN A 479 -14.12 -26.91 -31.60
C GLN A 479 -12.82 -27.67 -31.32
N ASN A 480 -12.69 -28.22 -30.12
CA ASN A 480 -11.50 -28.97 -29.73
C ASN A 480 -11.51 -30.39 -30.31
N SER A 481 -12.65 -31.08 -30.38
CA SER A 481 -12.72 -32.41 -31.00
C SER A 481 -12.36 -32.40 -32.49
N ARG A 482 -12.68 -31.31 -33.21
CA ARG A 482 -12.28 -31.13 -34.62
C ARG A 482 -10.79 -30.85 -34.80
N ARG A 483 -10.08 -30.48 -33.74
CA ARG A 483 -8.64 -30.20 -33.77
C ARG A 483 -7.81 -31.47 -33.65
N ASP A 484 -8.37 -32.53 -33.06
CA ASP A 484 -7.71 -33.83 -32.91
C ASP A 484 -7.87 -34.71 -34.18
N ASP A 485 -8.78 -34.36 -35.09
CA ASP A 485 -9.02 -35.04 -36.37
C ASP A 485 -8.17 -34.49 -37.54
N VAL A 486 -7.37 -33.44 -37.31
CA VAL A 486 -6.46 -32.80 -38.29
C VAL A 486 -5.01 -33.01 -37.85
#